data_AF-A0A1F6LMJ4-F1
#
_entry.id   AF-A0A1F6LMJ4-F1
#
_cell.length_a   1.000
_cell.length_b   1.000
_cell.length_c   1.000
_cell.angle_alpha   90.00
_cell.angle_beta   90.00
_cell.angle_gamma   90.00
#
_symmetry.space_group_name_H-M   'P 1'
#
loop_
_entity.id
_entity.type
_entity.pdbx_description
1 polymer ?
#
loop_
_entity_poly.entity_id
_entity_poly.type
_entity_poly.pdbx_seq_one_letter_code
_entity_poly.pdbx_strand_id
1 'polypeptide(L)'
;MSLKGIHRPTESRVADGIAKALEHHKASELIRCQQQGLGKPIISTEHQGRRLVAVGNKVYHSTKFKTFPDFLFAYVKGKLGSEWGNAEIVKPLEERHIILQWYNEYYLFQKRHFDKDHEIQSFPATGVVNCYLGLAYSLYLLEHNVELQDRLLKRLKDSANFQGAYYELIVANCLIRAGFDLVLEDETDRASKHCEFSAVSQKTGKKYWVEAKMRAVSGILGKSDHDGTQSLEPTSSLIQHVNKALAKPAADERLIFIDLNTDPPDGQSLPDWMERAAQKLEGLEKTYQKGERAYIFVTNMAFHRRLTDARPAGAVLVHGFGIPDFGRPGEYRLTEIYRKRQKHKDAYHIFEAVKEYPKFPSTFDGSLPSETFGDGGGRIIIGETYFFPDMDEKGITGTVTSAMVSETEKTEHLGITTKDNGSFILSRPMTEAELTDYKNHPEAFFGVILQPPGNANDPYELFEFFVGCYKNSSKEKLLEFLKDSQDTDSLAALPHMDLVLEYCERLVAAAVAGQENR
;
A
#
# COMPACT_ATOMS: atom_id res chain seq x y z
N MET A 1 49.06 22.50 -33.20
CA MET A 1 48.15 21.56 -32.51
C MET A 1 46.81 22.24 -32.33
N SER A 2 45.83 21.91 -33.19
CA SER A 2 44.47 22.46 -33.12
C SER A 2 43.61 21.52 -32.29
N LEU A 3 43.07 22.01 -31.17
CA LEU A 3 42.12 21.31 -30.32
C LEU A 3 40.79 21.18 -31.09
N LYS A 4 40.56 19.99 -31.67
CA LYS A 4 39.29 19.63 -32.30
C LYS A 4 38.18 19.55 -31.25
N GLY A 5 37.18 20.41 -31.43
CA GLY A 5 35.76 20.06 -31.38
C GLY A 5 35.21 19.38 -30.12
N ILE A 6 34.92 20.18 -29.08
CA ILE A 6 33.92 19.81 -28.09
C ILE A 6 32.56 20.04 -28.75
N HIS A 7 31.94 18.96 -29.25
CA HIS A 7 30.58 18.99 -29.78
C HIS A 7 29.61 19.23 -28.61
N ARG A 8 29.07 20.45 -28.51
CA ARG A 8 27.94 20.71 -27.59
C ARG A 8 26.72 19.95 -28.12
N PRO A 9 26.03 19.16 -27.29
CA PRO A 9 24.77 18.54 -27.71
C PRO A 9 23.77 19.62 -28.14
N THR A 10 23.05 19.38 -29.23
CA THR A 10 21.99 20.26 -29.73
C THR A 10 20.84 20.33 -28.71
N GLU A 11 20.16 21.48 -28.61
CA GLU A 11 19.08 21.71 -27.63
C GLU A 11 17.99 20.62 -27.64
N SER A 12 17.65 20.10 -28.83
CA SER A 12 16.73 18.95 -29.00
C SER A 12 17.20 17.69 -28.29
N ARG A 13 18.49 17.33 -28.36
CA ARG A 13 19.03 16.13 -27.70
C ARG A 13 19.05 16.26 -26.17
N VAL A 14 19.23 17.49 -25.67
CA VAL A 14 19.18 17.78 -24.23
C VAL A 14 17.72 17.66 -23.74
N ALA A 15 16.76 18.18 -24.50
CA ALA A 15 15.33 18.06 -24.17
C ALA A 15 14.88 16.59 -24.15
N ASP A 16 15.28 15.78 -25.13
CA ASP A 16 14.95 14.35 -25.20
C ASP A 16 15.56 13.56 -24.02
N GLY A 17 16.80 13.88 -23.64
CA GLY A 17 17.47 13.27 -22.49
C GLY A 17 16.79 13.59 -21.15
N ILE A 18 16.32 14.83 -20.98
CA ILE A 18 15.57 15.25 -19.78
C ILE A 18 14.21 14.56 -19.72
N ALA A 19 13.47 14.50 -20.83
CA ALA A 19 12.18 13.83 -20.89
C ALA A 19 12.28 12.35 -20.52
N LYS A 20 13.29 11.65 -21.07
CA LYS A 20 13.57 10.25 -20.73
C LYS A 20 13.90 10.07 -19.25
N ALA A 21 14.81 10.90 -18.70
CA ALA A 21 15.18 10.83 -17.28
C ALA A 21 13.97 11.07 -16.35
N LEU A 22 13.05 11.96 -16.76
CA LEU A 22 11.81 12.21 -16.01
C LEU A 22 10.88 10.99 -16.01
N GLU A 23 10.70 10.31 -17.14
CA GLU A 23 9.88 9.09 -17.21
C GLU A 23 10.48 7.97 -16.35
N HIS A 24 11.80 7.81 -16.39
CA HIS A 24 12.53 6.85 -15.53
C HIS A 24 12.40 7.16 -14.04
N HIS A 25 12.45 8.44 -13.69
CA HIS A 25 12.23 8.89 -12.33
C HIS A 25 10.80 8.60 -11.86
N LYS A 26 9.78 8.86 -12.69
CA LYS A 26 8.38 8.56 -12.36
C LYS A 26 8.15 7.07 -12.13
N ALA A 27 8.72 6.20 -12.97
CA ALA A 27 8.59 4.75 -12.81
C ALA A 27 9.27 4.26 -11.51
N SER A 28 10.48 4.74 -11.24
CA SER A 28 11.18 4.44 -9.97
C SER A 28 10.39 4.91 -8.75
N GLU A 29 9.82 6.12 -8.81
CA GLU A 29 9.00 6.66 -7.72
C GLU A 29 7.69 5.88 -7.53
N LEU A 30 7.08 5.39 -8.61
CA LEU A 30 5.89 4.53 -8.52
C LEU A 30 6.22 3.21 -7.82
N ILE A 31 7.32 2.55 -8.20
CA ILE A 31 7.79 1.33 -7.52
C ILE A 31 8.05 1.61 -6.03
N ARG A 32 8.76 2.70 -5.73
CA ARG A 32 9.03 3.11 -4.34
C ARG A 32 7.73 3.31 -3.55
N CYS A 33 6.74 4.00 -4.13
CA CYS A 33 5.42 4.19 -3.52
C CYS A 33 4.68 2.87 -3.30
N GLN A 34 4.73 1.94 -4.25
CA GLN A 34 4.10 0.62 -4.12
C GLN A 34 4.77 -0.23 -3.03
N GLN A 35 6.09 -0.11 -2.85
CA GLN A 35 6.83 -0.82 -1.81
C GLN A 35 6.66 -0.18 -0.42
N GLN A 36 6.76 1.15 -0.34
CA GLN A 36 6.92 1.89 0.93
C GLN A 36 5.66 2.67 1.36
N GLY A 37 4.69 2.85 0.46
CA GLY A 37 3.58 3.77 0.63
C GLY A 37 3.93 5.22 0.30
N LEU A 38 2.95 6.10 0.49
CA LEU A 38 3.00 7.53 0.15
C LEU A 38 3.60 8.41 1.27
N GLY A 39 3.99 7.82 2.40
CA GLY A 39 4.73 8.53 3.44
C GLY A 39 6.13 8.94 2.98
N LYS A 40 6.88 9.60 3.86
CA LYS A 40 8.29 9.95 3.62
C LYS A 40 9.07 8.69 3.22
N PRO A 41 9.90 8.76 2.16
CA PRO A 41 10.69 7.63 1.73
C PRO A 41 11.68 7.21 2.81
N ILE A 42 12.10 5.96 2.78
CA ILE A 42 13.20 5.49 3.61
C ILE A 42 14.48 6.23 3.19
N ILE A 43 15.14 6.89 4.14
CA ILE A 43 16.35 7.65 3.89
C ILE A 43 17.55 6.83 4.38
N SER A 44 18.41 6.42 3.45
CA SER A 44 19.49 5.48 3.73
C SER A 44 20.66 5.66 2.78
N THR A 45 21.87 5.31 3.24
CA THR A 45 23.08 5.28 2.41
C THR A 45 24.10 4.29 2.96
N GLU A 46 25.08 3.88 2.15
CA GLU A 46 26.22 3.10 2.61
C GLU A 46 27.48 3.96 2.69
N HIS A 47 28.20 3.84 3.80
CA HIS A 47 29.48 4.49 4.00
C HIS A 47 30.42 3.57 4.78
N GLN A 48 31.62 3.33 4.24
CA GLN A 48 32.65 2.48 4.86
C GLN A 48 32.12 1.09 5.29
N GLY A 49 31.32 0.45 4.43
CA GLY A 49 30.74 -0.88 4.69
C GLY A 49 29.65 -0.91 5.76
N ARG A 50 29.20 0.26 6.25
CA ARG A 50 28.06 0.40 7.16
C ARG A 50 26.90 1.01 6.40
N ARG A 51 25.71 0.45 6.61
CA ARG A 51 24.45 1.06 6.18
C ARG A 51 24.00 2.05 7.24
N LEU A 52 23.73 3.28 6.85
CA LEU A 52 23.19 4.36 7.68
C LEU A 52 21.72 4.56 7.31
N VAL A 53 20.84 4.67 8.30
CA VAL A 53 19.40 4.87 8.11
C VAL A 53 18.95 6.04 8.98
N ALA A 54 18.35 7.05 8.38
CA ALA A 54 17.79 8.19 9.10
C ALA A 54 16.35 7.91 9.52
N VAL A 55 16.02 8.22 10.77
CA VAL A 55 14.69 8.11 11.37
C VAL A 55 14.42 9.35 12.19
N GLY A 56 13.52 10.21 11.72
CA GLY A 56 13.30 11.52 12.36
C GLY A 56 14.60 12.31 12.44
N ASN A 57 15.05 12.63 13.66
CA ASN A 57 16.31 13.34 13.92
C ASN A 57 17.49 12.43 14.32
N LYS A 58 17.37 11.11 14.16
CA LYS A 58 18.40 10.12 14.54
C LYS A 58 18.94 9.39 13.32
N VAL A 59 20.20 8.98 13.40
CA VAL A 59 20.84 8.10 12.42
C VAL A 59 21.22 6.79 13.09
N TYR A 60 20.72 5.70 12.55
CA TYR A 60 21.06 4.34 12.93
C TYR A 60 22.08 3.80 11.95
N HIS A 61 23.01 2.95 12.41
CA HIS A 61 23.98 2.36 11.49
C HIS A 61 24.41 0.96 11.89
N SER A 62 24.66 0.11 10.92
CA SER A 62 25.21 -1.24 11.14
C SER A 62 25.81 -1.82 9.87
N THR A 63 26.77 -2.72 10.01
CA THR A 63 27.23 -3.58 8.91
C THR A 63 26.26 -4.72 8.62
N LYS A 64 25.29 -4.96 9.52
CA LYS A 64 24.29 -6.04 9.44
C LYS A 64 22.96 -5.62 8.82
N PHE A 65 22.76 -4.34 8.50
CA PHE A 65 21.54 -3.89 7.84
C PHE A 65 21.66 -4.15 6.35
N LYS A 66 21.48 -5.40 5.94
CA LYS A 66 21.54 -5.82 4.53
C LYS A 66 20.21 -5.56 3.83
N THR A 67 19.12 -5.85 4.53
CA THR A 67 17.75 -5.59 4.10
C THR A 67 17.05 -4.63 5.07
N PHE A 68 15.96 -4.00 4.65
CA PHE A 68 15.18 -3.15 5.55
C PHE A 68 14.60 -3.93 6.76
N PRO A 69 14.13 -5.18 6.62
CA PRO A 69 13.78 -6.05 7.75
C PRO A 69 14.89 -6.22 8.81
N ASP A 70 16.16 -6.32 8.40
CA ASP A 70 17.29 -6.41 9.35
C ASP A 70 17.39 -5.15 10.22
N PHE A 71 17.20 -3.99 9.59
CA PHE A 71 17.13 -2.71 10.30
C PHE A 71 15.92 -2.68 11.25
N LEU A 72 14.72 -3.04 10.79
CA LEU A 72 13.50 -3.05 11.61
C LEU A 72 13.66 -3.91 12.86
N PHE A 73 14.26 -5.10 12.72
CA PHE A 73 14.53 -6.00 13.83
C PHE A 73 15.45 -5.39 14.88
N ALA A 74 16.49 -4.65 14.47
CA ALA A 74 17.37 -3.95 15.40
C ALA A 74 16.70 -2.69 16.00
N TYR A 75 15.95 -1.96 15.17
CA TYR A 75 15.27 -0.72 15.54
C TYR A 75 14.27 -0.94 16.68
N VAL A 76 13.40 -1.97 16.57
CA VAL A 76 12.39 -2.24 17.61
C VAL A 76 13.01 -2.60 18.96
N LYS A 77 14.13 -3.34 18.96
CA LYS A 77 14.89 -3.65 20.19
C LYS A 77 15.41 -2.38 20.86
N GLY A 78 15.95 -1.45 20.07
CA GLY A 78 16.40 -0.15 20.55
C GLY A 78 15.26 0.69 21.14
N LYS A 79 14.08 0.67 20.51
CA LYS A 79 12.91 1.46 20.96
C LYS A 79 12.26 0.95 22.23
N LEU A 80 12.17 -0.37 22.41
CA LEU A 80 11.59 -0.94 23.62
C LEU A 80 12.54 -0.83 24.81
N GLY A 81 13.86 -0.83 24.54
CA GLY A 81 14.91 -0.67 25.54
C GLY A 81 15.40 -2.00 26.09
N SER A 82 16.73 -2.17 26.14
CA SER A 82 17.37 -3.43 26.51
C SER A 82 17.10 -3.85 27.97
N GLU A 83 16.99 -2.90 28.90
CA GLU A 83 16.68 -3.20 30.30
C GLU A 83 15.32 -3.88 30.45
N TRP A 84 14.28 -3.33 29.82
CA TRP A 84 12.95 -3.91 29.82
C TRP A 84 12.92 -5.27 29.13
N GLY A 85 13.52 -5.37 27.93
CA GLY A 85 13.59 -6.63 27.19
C GLY A 85 14.30 -7.74 27.96
N ASN A 86 15.41 -7.44 28.63
CA ASN A 86 16.14 -8.41 29.45
C ASN A 86 15.34 -8.82 30.69
N ALA A 87 14.63 -7.89 31.33
CA ALA A 87 13.75 -8.19 32.46
C ALA A 87 12.60 -9.14 32.05
N GLU A 88 12.02 -8.96 30.87
CA GLU A 88 11.02 -9.88 30.32
C GLU A 88 11.61 -11.26 29.97
N ILE A 89 12.82 -11.31 29.40
CA ILE A 89 13.46 -12.58 29.00
C ILE A 89 13.72 -13.52 30.19
N VAL A 90 13.93 -13.00 31.39
CA VAL A 90 14.13 -13.82 32.60
C VAL A 90 12.86 -14.58 33.00
N LYS A 91 11.68 -14.09 32.63
CA LYS A 91 10.41 -14.74 32.96
C LYS A 91 10.19 -16.01 32.11
N PRO A 92 9.40 -16.99 32.61
CA PRO A 92 8.84 -18.06 31.78
C PRO A 92 8.16 -17.51 30.53
N LEU A 93 8.24 -18.21 29.40
CA LEU A 93 7.80 -17.70 28.09
C LEU A 93 6.35 -17.20 28.12
N GLU A 94 5.48 -17.94 28.80
CA GLU A 94 4.05 -17.70 28.95
C GLU A 94 3.74 -16.46 29.81
N GLU A 95 4.65 -16.08 30.70
CA GLU A 95 4.56 -14.90 31.57
C GLU A 95 5.21 -13.65 30.96
N ARG A 96 5.95 -13.81 29.85
CA ARG A 96 6.57 -12.66 29.16
C ARG A 96 5.50 -11.80 28.53
N HIS A 97 5.80 -10.50 28.44
CA HIS A 97 5.06 -9.59 27.59
C HIS A 97 4.94 -10.15 26.15
N ILE A 98 3.78 -9.96 25.52
CA ILE A 98 3.45 -10.58 24.22
C ILE A 98 4.48 -10.25 23.12
N ILE A 99 5.05 -9.04 23.11
CA ILE A 99 6.13 -8.66 22.19
C ILE A 99 7.35 -9.59 22.32
N LEU A 100 7.70 -10.03 23.53
CA LEU A 100 8.81 -10.95 23.76
C LEU A 100 8.44 -12.41 23.45
N GLN A 101 7.16 -12.77 23.52
CA GLN A 101 6.68 -14.04 22.98
C GLN A 101 6.82 -14.05 21.45
N TRP A 102 6.43 -12.97 20.77
CA TRP A 102 6.64 -12.80 19.33
C TRP A 102 8.11 -12.76 18.94
N TYR A 103 8.96 -12.09 19.74
CA TYR A 103 10.41 -12.13 19.55
C TYR A 103 10.95 -13.56 19.57
N ASN A 104 10.52 -14.37 20.54
CA ASN A 104 10.90 -15.77 20.63
C ASN A 104 10.42 -16.56 19.40
N GLU A 105 9.15 -16.42 19.01
CA GLU A 105 8.62 -17.12 17.83
C GLU A 105 9.26 -16.66 16.52
N TYR A 106 9.60 -15.39 16.38
CA TYR A 106 10.32 -14.87 15.23
C TYR A 106 11.74 -15.44 15.18
N TYR A 107 12.42 -15.55 16.32
CA TYR A 107 13.72 -16.24 16.40
C TYR A 107 13.62 -17.71 16.01
N LEU A 108 12.58 -18.43 16.46
CA LEU A 108 12.34 -19.81 16.06
C LEU A 108 12.01 -19.92 14.56
N PHE A 109 11.25 -18.99 14.01
CA PHE A 109 11.00 -18.88 12.57
C PHE A 109 12.31 -18.74 11.80
N GLN A 110 13.19 -17.81 12.18
CA GLN A 110 14.51 -17.65 11.55
C GLN A 110 15.32 -18.95 11.65
N LYS A 111 15.35 -19.59 12.82
CA LYS A 111 16.08 -20.86 13.00
C LYS A 111 15.55 -22.00 12.13
N ARG A 112 14.24 -22.06 11.87
CA ARG A 112 13.60 -23.10 11.06
C ARG A 112 13.85 -22.92 9.56
N HIS A 113 13.95 -21.68 9.11
CA HIS A 113 13.89 -21.35 7.68
C HIS A 113 15.20 -20.84 7.12
N PHE A 114 15.98 -20.08 7.90
CA PHE A 114 17.15 -19.39 7.36
C PHE A 114 18.35 -20.32 7.34
N ASP A 115 18.93 -20.48 6.16
CA ASP A 115 20.20 -21.13 5.95
C ASP A 115 21.35 -20.21 6.41
N LYS A 116 22.39 -20.76 7.03
CA LYS A 116 23.57 -19.98 7.43
C LYS A 116 24.51 -19.70 6.27
N ASP A 117 24.40 -20.46 5.19
CA ASP A 117 25.28 -20.36 4.03
C ASP A 117 24.86 -19.24 3.06
N HIS A 118 23.67 -18.65 3.27
CA HIS A 118 23.12 -17.58 2.44
C HIS A 118 22.99 -16.27 3.24
N GLU A 119 23.63 -15.20 2.77
CA GLU A 119 23.57 -13.88 3.44
C GLU A 119 22.19 -13.20 3.35
N ILE A 120 21.46 -13.37 2.24
CA ILE A 120 20.14 -12.77 2.01
C ILE A 120 19.17 -13.85 1.52
N GLN A 121 17.99 -13.93 2.13
CA GLN A 121 16.98 -14.95 1.85
C GLN A 121 15.57 -14.36 1.94
N SER A 122 14.62 -14.95 1.21
CA SER A 122 13.22 -14.51 1.16
C SER A 122 12.28 -15.59 1.68
N PHE A 123 11.32 -15.20 2.52
CA PHE A 123 10.32 -16.10 3.08
C PHE A 123 8.95 -15.40 3.16
N PRO A 124 7.84 -16.16 3.08
CA PRO A 124 6.52 -15.61 3.32
C PRO A 124 6.42 -14.94 4.70
N ALA A 125 5.81 -13.76 4.75
CA ALA A 125 5.52 -13.07 6.00
C ALA A 125 4.42 -13.81 6.77
N THR A 126 4.81 -14.69 7.70
CA THR A 126 3.87 -15.41 8.57
C THR A 126 3.21 -14.47 9.60
N GLY A 127 2.24 -14.97 10.37
CA GLY A 127 1.60 -14.16 11.43
C GLY A 127 2.59 -13.54 12.42
N VAL A 128 3.66 -14.24 12.82
CA VAL A 128 4.68 -13.70 13.72
C VAL A 128 5.53 -12.61 13.07
N VAL A 129 5.83 -12.74 11.76
CA VAL A 129 6.52 -11.69 11.00
C VAL A 129 5.65 -10.42 10.99
N ASN A 130 4.36 -10.57 10.70
CA ASN A 130 3.41 -9.46 10.70
C ASN A 130 3.22 -8.81 12.08
N CYS A 131 3.28 -9.59 13.16
CA CYS A 131 3.21 -9.03 14.51
C CYS A 131 4.50 -8.30 14.88
N TYR A 132 5.65 -8.96 14.75
CA TYR A 132 6.93 -8.43 15.26
C TYR A 132 7.52 -7.36 14.35
N LEU A 133 7.66 -7.64 13.05
CA LEU A 133 8.15 -6.65 12.09
C LEU A 133 7.08 -5.62 11.74
N GLY A 134 5.78 -5.95 11.79
CA GLY A 134 4.70 -4.97 11.64
C GLY A 134 4.69 -3.93 12.76
N LEU A 135 4.89 -4.36 14.02
CA LEU A 135 5.12 -3.44 15.14
C LEU A 135 6.35 -2.55 14.90
N ALA A 136 7.48 -3.16 14.50
CA ALA A 136 8.71 -2.43 14.22
C ALA A 136 8.53 -1.39 13.11
N TYR A 137 7.85 -1.76 12.02
CA TYR A 137 7.61 -0.89 10.88
C TYR A 137 6.64 0.24 11.23
N SER A 138 5.59 -0.05 11.99
CA SER A 138 4.65 0.98 12.46
C SER A 138 5.34 2.00 13.37
N LEU A 139 6.22 1.56 14.27
CA LEU A 139 7.05 2.43 15.09
C LEU A 139 8.03 3.26 14.25
N TYR A 140 8.62 2.67 13.20
CA TYR A 140 9.51 3.38 12.29
C TYR A 140 8.74 4.47 11.53
N LEU A 141 7.61 4.12 10.91
CA LEU A 141 6.80 5.05 10.14
C LEU A 141 6.33 6.22 11.00
N LEU A 142 5.87 5.95 12.23
CA LEU A 142 5.42 7.01 13.12
C LEU A 142 6.56 7.97 13.51
N GLU A 143 7.73 7.47 13.93
CA GLU A 143 8.88 8.34 14.26
C GLU A 143 9.41 9.11 13.04
N HIS A 144 9.47 8.46 11.88
CA HIS A 144 10.04 9.06 10.67
C HIS A 144 9.13 10.15 10.07
N ASN A 145 7.81 9.92 10.10
CA ASN A 145 6.86 10.83 9.49
C ASN A 145 6.39 11.93 10.46
N VAL A 146 6.27 11.60 11.75
CA VAL A 146 5.57 12.42 12.74
C VAL A 146 6.44 12.61 13.99
N GLU A 147 6.14 11.89 15.08
CA GLU A 147 6.85 11.86 16.35
C GLU A 147 6.50 10.55 17.06
N LEU A 148 7.48 9.94 17.74
CA LEU A 148 7.23 8.79 18.60
C LEU A 148 7.26 9.19 20.07
N GLN A 149 6.08 9.38 20.67
CA GLN A 149 5.93 9.81 22.06
C GLN A 149 6.27 8.69 23.06
N ASP A 150 6.99 9.03 24.13
CA ASP A 150 7.35 8.09 25.20
C ASP A 150 6.15 7.41 25.87
N ARG A 151 5.00 8.09 25.91
CA ARG A 151 3.75 7.55 26.46
C ARG A 151 3.26 6.34 25.66
N LEU A 152 3.36 6.37 24.33
CA LEU A 152 3.01 5.25 23.48
C LEU A 152 3.92 4.05 23.74
N LEU A 153 5.24 4.28 23.84
CA LEU A 153 6.21 3.23 24.20
C LEU A 153 5.96 2.64 25.59
N LYS A 154 5.54 3.44 26.56
CA LYS A 154 5.13 2.94 27.89
C LYS A 154 3.89 2.05 27.79
N ARG A 155 2.86 2.47 27.06
CA ARG A 155 1.64 1.67 26.84
C ARG A 155 1.90 0.37 26.09
N LEU A 156 2.84 0.36 25.14
CA LEU A 156 3.25 -0.85 24.41
C LEU A 156 4.03 -1.86 25.28
N LYS A 157 4.63 -1.41 26.38
CA LYS A 157 5.35 -2.27 27.32
C LYS A 157 4.48 -2.76 28.48
N ASP A 158 3.28 -2.19 28.62
CA ASP A 158 2.31 -2.54 29.63
C ASP A 158 1.27 -3.50 29.05
N SER A 159 1.21 -4.73 29.57
CA SER A 159 0.35 -5.78 29.02
C SER A 159 -1.13 -5.37 28.97
N ALA A 160 -1.63 -4.63 29.96
CA ALA A 160 -3.04 -4.24 30.02
C ALA A 160 -3.40 -3.19 28.94
N ASN A 161 -2.46 -2.30 28.62
CA ASN A 161 -2.65 -1.23 27.64
C ASN A 161 -2.13 -1.56 26.23
N PHE A 162 -1.36 -2.65 26.07
CA PHE A 162 -0.72 -3.04 24.82
C PHE A 162 -1.69 -3.10 23.64
N GLN A 163 -2.84 -3.80 23.79
CA GLN A 163 -3.79 -4.00 22.68
C GLN A 163 -4.23 -2.67 22.03
N GLY A 164 -4.56 -1.66 22.84
CA GLY A 164 -5.00 -0.37 22.34
C GLY A 164 -3.88 0.36 21.59
N ALA A 165 -2.71 0.46 22.21
CA ALA A 165 -1.55 1.11 21.62
C ALA A 165 -1.05 0.41 20.35
N TYR A 166 -1.13 -0.91 20.30
CA TYR A 166 -0.77 -1.71 19.13
C TYR A 166 -1.70 -1.42 17.95
N TYR A 167 -3.01 -1.36 18.18
CA TYR A 167 -3.95 -1.07 17.10
C TYR A 167 -3.91 0.39 16.63
N GLU A 168 -3.69 1.34 17.54
CA GLU A 168 -3.43 2.74 17.19
C GLU A 168 -2.22 2.87 16.24
N LEU A 169 -1.13 2.12 16.51
CA LEU A 169 0.03 2.08 15.64
C LEU A 169 -0.26 1.49 14.25
N ILE A 170 -1.07 0.44 14.18
CA ILE A 170 -1.49 -0.16 12.92
C ILE A 170 -2.27 0.86 12.07
N VAL A 171 -3.21 1.58 12.69
CA VAL A 171 -4.01 2.61 12.01
C VAL A 171 -3.12 3.76 11.54
N ALA A 172 -2.19 4.23 12.39
CA ALA A 172 -1.23 5.27 12.02
C ALA A 172 -0.35 4.84 10.82
N ASN A 173 0.13 3.59 10.82
CA ASN A 173 0.88 3.01 9.70
C ASN A 173 0.06 3.06 8.40
N CYS A 174 -1.18 2.57 8.42
CA CYS A 174 -2.04 2.56 7.23
C CYS A 174 -2.29 3.98 6.70
N LEU A 175 -2.54 4.95 7.59
CA LEU A 175 -2.78 6.34 7.19
C LEU A 175 -1.54 7.01 6.61
N ILE A 176 -0.36 6.81 7.21
CA ILE A 176 0.91 7.32 6.67
C ILE A 176 1.16 6.74 5.28
N ARG A 177 0.99 5.42 5.11
CA ARG A 177 1.15 4.76 3.80
C ARG A 177 0.11 5.20 2.77
N ALA A 178 -1.07 5.61 3.21
CA ALA A 178 -2.12 6.18 2.35
C ALA A 178 -1.90 7.67 2.00
N GLY A 179 -0.82 8.30 2.50
CA GLY A 179 -0.46 9.68 2.18
C GLY A 179 -1.11 10.72 3.09
N PHE A 180 -1.29 10.40 4.36
CA PHE A 180 -1.80 11.33 5.37
C PHE A 180 -0.68 11.83 6.27
N ASP A 181 -0.68 13.14 6.51
CA ASP A 181 0.08 13.74 7.61
C ASP A 181 -0.73 13.59 8.90
N LEU A 182 -0.11 12.99 9.93
CA LEU A 182 -0.77 12.85 11.23
C LEU A 182 -0.37 13.97 12.17
N VAL A 183 -1.34 14.43 12.95
CA VAL A 183 -1.14 15.40 14.04
C VAL A 183 -1.59 14.73 15.32
N LEU A 184 -0.64 14.44 16.21
CA LEU A 184 -0.91 13.87 17.52
C LEU A 184 -1.61 14.91 18.39
N GLU A 185 -2.73 14.55 19.00
CA GLU A 185 -3.45 15.44 19.91
C GLU A 185 -2.81 15.42 21.31
N ASP A 186 -2.98 16.50 22.08
CA ASP A 186 -2.47 16.57 23.45
C ASP A 186 -3.35 15.72 24.40
N GLU A 187 -2.98 14.45 24.56
CA GLU A 187 -3.65 13.53 25.48
C GLU A 187 -3.45 13.86 26.98
N THR A 188 -2.73 14.94 27.33
CA THR A 188 -2.62 15.41 28.72
C THR A 188 -3.78 16.32 29.12
N ASP A 189 -4.48 16.90 28.14
CA ASP A 189 -5.71 17.64 28.39
C ASP A 189 -6.87 16.69 28.74
N ARG A 190 -7.26 16.70 30.02
CA ARG A 190 -8.42 15.94 30.54
C ARG A 190 -9.71 16.75 30.52
N ALA A 191 -9.69 18.02 30.11
CA ALA A 191 -10.86 18.89 30.09
C ALA A 191 -11.86 18.50 28.99
N SER A 192 -11.40 17.81 27.95
CA SER A 192 -12.23 17.31 26.85
C SER A 192 -11.90 15.87 26.48
N LYS A 193 -12.89 15.15 25.92
CA LYS A 193 -12.64 13.87 25.25
C LYS A 193 -12.10 14.17 23.86
N HIS A 194 -10.88 13.73 23.58
CA HIS A 194 -10.23 13.91 22.28
C HIS A 194 -10.16 12.60 21.50
N CYS A 195 -10.13 12.71 20.18
CA CYS A 195 -9.71 11.61 19.31
C CYS A 195 -8.21 11.36 19.51
N GLU A 196 -7.74 10.17 19.12
CA GLU A 196 -6.34 9.76 19.39
C GLU A 196 -5.36 10.63 18.60
N PHE A 197 -5.70 10.96 17.35
CA PHE A 197 -4.97 11.91 16.52
C PHE A 197 -5.87 12.43 15.39
N SER A 198 -5.43 13.47 14.69
CA SER A 198 -6.03 13.91 13.44
C SER A 198 -5.13 13.57 12.24
N ALA A 199 -5.73 13.41 11.07
CA ALA A 199 -5.06 13.02 9.83
C ALA A 199 -5.45 13.97 8.70
N VAL A 200 -4.47 14.51 7.98
CA VAL A 200 -4.68 15.42 6.85
C VAL A 200 -4.24 14.72 5.56
N SER A 201 -5.17 14.53 4.62
CA SER A 201 -4.85 13.93 3.32
C SER A 201 -3.99 14.88 2.51
N GLN A 202 -2.78 14.46 2.12
CA GLN A 202 -1.93 15.26 1.20
C GLN A 202 -2.59 15.40 -0.19
N LYS A 203 -3.51 14.50 -0.55
CA LYS A 203 -4.17 14.46 -1.87
C LYS A 203 -5.42 15.36 -1.97
N THR A 204 -6.11 15.62 -0.85
CA THR A 204 -7.32 16.46 -0.84
C THR A 204 -7.22 17.70 0.05
N GLY A 205 -6.26 17.73 0.98
CA GLY A 205 -6.21 18.71 2.06
C GLY A 205 -7.29 18.51 3.13
N LYS A 206 -8.13 17.47 3.05
CA LYS A 206 -9.17 17.21 4.05
C LYS A 206 -8.53 16.75 5.36
N LYS A 207 -8.98 17.34 6.46
CA LYS A 207 -8.67 16.91 7.83
C LYS A 207 -9.74 15.92 8.31
N TYR A 208 -9.28 14.88 8.98
CA TYR A 208 -10.14 13.88 9.61
C TYR A 208 -9.75 13.65 11.07
N TRP A 209 -10.75 13.37 11.90
CA TRP A 209 -10.57 12.97 13.29
C TRP A 209 -10.56 11.44 13.39
N VAL A 210 -9.49 10.88 13.94
CA VAL A 210 -9.24 9.42 13.90
C VAL A 210 -9.56 8.78 15.24
N GLU A 211 -10.39 7.74 15.21
CA GLU A 211 -10.62 6.86 16.35
C GLU A 211 -10.22 5.43 16.00
N ALA A 212 -9.39 4.80 16.83
CA ALA A 212 -9.01 3.40 16.68
C ALA A 212 -9.43 2.59 17.92
N LYS A 213 -10.19 1.51 17.71
CA LYS A 213 -10.56 0.56 18.78
C LYS A 213 -10.49 -0.87 18.29
N MET A 214 -9.80 -1.70 19.05
CA MET A 214 -9.82 -3.15 18.88
C MET A 214 -10.72 -3.79 19.93
N ARG A 215 -11.56 -4.75 19.53
CA ARG A 215 -12.36 -5.57 20.44
C ARG A 215 -11.44 -6.30 21.44
N ALA A 216 -11.66 -6.05 22.72
CA ALA A 216 -10.93 -6.73 23.80
C ALA A 216 -11.51 -8.12 24.01
N VAL A 217 -10.69 -9.16 23.85
CA VAL A 217 -11.07 -10.58 24.00
C VAL A 217 -10.27 -11.17 25.13
N SER A 218 -10.92 -11.84 26.08
CA SER A 218 -10.21 -12.42 27.24
C SER A 218 -9.12 -13.41 26.79
N GLY A 219 -7.95 -13.32 27.42
CA GLY A 219 -6.77 -14.13 27.11
C GLY A 219 -5.97 -13.69 25.89
N ILE A 220 -6.39 -12.63 25.18
CA ILE A 220 -5.76 -12.19 23.93
C ILE A 220 -5.11 -10.81 24.13
N LEU A 221 -3.87 -10.67 23.68
CA LEU A 221 -3.11 -9.41 23.69
C LEU A 221 -3.09 -8.70 25.06
N GLY A 222 -2.97 -9.47 26.14
CA GLY A 222 -2.87 -8.97 27.51
C GLY A 222 -4.21 -8.66 28.20
N LYS A 223 -5.33 -9.03 27.58
CA LYS A 223 -6.68 -8.91 28.17
C LYS A 223 -7.04 -10.08 29.07
N SER A 224 -7.77 -9.77 30.13
CA SER A 224 -8.26 -10.70 31.14
C SER A 224 -9.79 -10.82 31.09
N ASP A 225 -10.38 -11.66 31.93
CA ASP A 225 -11.84 -11.74 32.07
C ASP A 225 -12.48 -10.46 32.64
N HIS A 226 -11.68 -9.58 33.27
CA HIS A 226 -12.16 -8.31 33.81
C HIS A 226 -12.32 -7.22 32.73
N ASP A 227 -11.50 -7.26 31.69
CA ASP A 227 -11.41 -6.19 30.69
C ASP A 227 -11.50 -6.70 29.23
N GLY A 228 -11.77 -7.98 29.04
CA GLY A 228 -12.02 -8.65 27.77
C GLY A 228 -13.37 -9.35 27.73
N THR A 229 -13.98 -9.44 26.55
CA THR A 229 -15.21 -10.21 26.34
C THR A 229 -14.91 -11.70 26.17
N GLN A 230 -15.83 -12.54 26.67
CA GLN A 230 -15.87 -13.97 26.38
C GLN A 230 -16.87 -14.30 25.26
N SER A 231 -17.56 -13.30 24.72
CA SER A 231 -18.50 -13.52 23.61
C SER A 231 -17.78 -14.12 22.41
N LEU A 232 -18.38 -15.12 21.78
CA LEU A 232 -17.90 -15.68 20.52
C LEU A 232 -18.37 -14.85 19.31
N GLU A 233 -19.29 -13.90 19.52
CA GLU A 233 -19.81 -13.07 18.44
C GLU A 233 -18.79 -11.99 18.05
N PRO A 234 -18.24 -11.99 16.81
CA PRO A 234 -17.19 -11.05 16.42
C PRO A 234 -17.60 -9.58 16.53
N THR A 235 -18.85 -9.26 16.23
CA THR A 235 -19.38 -7.89 16.19
C THR A 235 -20.02 -7.44 17.50
N SER A 236 -19.80 -8.16 18.62
CA SER A 236 -20.45 -7.89 19.91
C SER A 236 -20.22 -6.48 20.44
N SER A 237 -19.04 -5.91 20.18
CA SER A 237 -18.62 -4.59 20.67
C SER A 237 -18.67 -3.49 19.61
N LEU A 238 -19.05 -3.82 18.37
CA LEU A 238 -19.00 -2.91 17.22
C LEU A 238 -19.79 -1.63 17.48
N ILE A 239 -21.08 -1.76 17.81
CA ILE A 239 -21.98 -0.63 18.00
C ILE A 239 -21.61 0.20 19.23
N GLN A 240 -21.10 -0.44 20.28
CA GLN A 240 -20.59 0.27 21.45
C GLN A 240 -19.39 1.15 21.10
N HIS A 241 -18.42 0.63 20.33
CA HIS A 241 -17.25 1.39 19.92
C HIS A 241 -17.60 2.53 18.97
N VAL A 242 -18.48 2.28 17.99
CA VAL A 242 -18.95 3.33 17.06
C VAL A 242 -19.68 4.43 17.82
N ASN A 243 -20.59 4.12 18.73
CA ASN A 243 -21.28 5.14 19.53
C ASN A 243 -20.32 5.96 20.40
N LYS A 244 -19.30 5.34 21.01
CA LYS A 244 -18.27 6.04 21.78
C LYS A 244 -17.44 6.98 20.89
N ALA A 245 -17.10 6.55 19.68
CA ALA A 245 -16.36 7.34 18.70
C ALA A 245 -17.18 8.55 18.22
N LEU A 246 -18.43 8.35 17.85
CA LEU A 246 -19.32 9.43 17.39
C LEU A 246 -19.62 10.46 18.49
N ALA A 247 -19.66 10.03 19.76
CA ALA A 247 -19.87 10.93 20.89
C ALA A 247 -18.68 11.87 21.19
N LYS A 248 -17.50 11.63 20.60
CA LYS A 248 -16.36 12.55 20.73
C LYS A 248 -16.57 13.78 19.83
N PRO A 249 -16.27 15.00 20.32
CA PRO A 249 -16.32 16.19 19.49
C PRO A 249 -15.34 16.06 18.32
N ALA A 250 -15.81 16.41 17.11
CA ALA A 250 -14.98 16.52 15.92
C ALA A 250 -15.55 17.66 15.08
N ALA A 251 -14.70 18.62 14.74
CA ALA A 251 -15.09 19.75 13.89
C ALA A 251 -15.30 19.33 12.42
N ASP A 252 -14.60 18.26 12.01
CA ASP A 252 -14.56 17.75 10.63
C ASP A 252 -15.09 16.30 10.55
N GLU A 253 -14.92 15.65 9.39
CA GLU A 253 -15.29 14.25 9.17
C GLU A 253 -14.44 13.30 10.06
N ARG A 254 -15.01 12.15 10.42
CA ARG A 254 -14.32 11.13 11.23
C ARG A 254 -13.87 9.94 10.40
N LEU A 255 -12.72 9.38 10.77
CA LEU A 255 -12.28 8.04 10.38
C LEU A 255 -12.35 7.16 11.64
N ILE A 256 -13.21 6.15 11.62
CA ILE A 256 -13.42 5.25 12.76
C ILE A 256 -12.95 3.85 12.35
N PHE A 257 -11.93 3.35 13.03
CA PHE A 257 -11.35 2.03 12.81
C PHE A 257 -11.73 1.11 13.95
N ILE A 258 -12.47 0.04 13.64
CA ILE A 258 -12.89 -0.97 14.60
C ILE A 258 -12.35 -2.34 14.20
N ASP A 259 -11.37 -2.86 14.93
CA ASP A 259 -10.92 -4.24 14.72
C ASP A 259 -11.75 -5.22 15.55
N LEU A 260 -12.23 -6.27 14.90
CA LEU A 260 -13.06 -7.29 15.51
C LEU A 260 -12.27 -8.29 16.36
N ASN A 261 -10.93 -8.36 16.20
CA ASN A 261 -10.05 -9.27 16.91
C ASN A 261 -10.68 -10.67 17.05
N THR A 262 -11.06 -11.24 15.92
CA THR A 262 -11.69 -12.56 15.84
C THR A 262 -10.82 -13.49 15.00
N ASP A 263 -11.20 -14.75 14.91
CA ASP A 263 -10.43 -15.71 14.13
C ASP A 263 -10.35 -15.27 12.65
N PRO A 264 -9.21 -15.51 11.99
CA PRO A 264 -9.05 -15.14 10.60
C PRO A 264 -10.07 -15.88 9.73
N PRO A 265 -10.53 -15.27 8.62
CA PRO A 265 -11.33 -16.00 7.66
C PRO A 265 -10.53 -17.17 7.07
N ASP A 266 -11.24 -18.21 6.64
CA ASP A 266 -10.67 -19.41 6.02
C ASP A 266 -10.06 -19.16 4.63
N GLY A 267 -10.27 -17.95 4.09
CA GLY A 267 -9.77 -17.51 2.79
C GLY A 267 -10.54 -18.07 1.60
N GLN A 268 -11.62 -18.81 1.82
CA GLN A 268 -12.46 -19.41 0.77
C GLN A 268 -13.70 -18.59 0.48
N SER A 269 -14.20 -17.85 1.48
CA SER A 269 -15.42 -17.06 1.39
C SER A 269 -15.27 -15.69 2.05
N LEU A 270 -16.19 -14.78 1.74
CA LEU A 270 -16.31 -13.52 2.49
C LEU A 270 -16.67 -13.86 3.94
N PRO A 271 -16.01 -13.25 4.93
CA PRO A 271 -16.30 -13.55 6.33
C PRO A 271 -17.75 -13.20 6.69
N ASP A 272 -18.46 -14.14 7.33
CA ASP A 272 -19.86 -13.96 7.79
C ASP A 272 -20.08 -12.70 8.65
N TRP A 273 -19.04 -12.24 9.34
CA TRP A 273 -19.13 -11.04 10.16
C TRP A 273 -19.34 -9.77 9.33
N MET A 274 -18.96 -9.75 8.04
CA MET A 274 -19.07 -8.56 7.18
C MET A 274 -20.52 -8.15 6.99
N GLU A 275 -21.38 -9.09 6.57
CA GLU A 275 -22.80 -8.84 6.39
C GLU A 275 -23.44 -8.40 7.72
N ARG A 276 -23.11 -9.09 8.82
CA ARG A 276 -23.62 -8.74 10.15
C ARG A 276 -23.18 -7.36 10.60
N ALA A 277 -21.92 -6.98 10.33
CA ALA A 277 -21.40 -5.66 10.65
C ALA A 277 -22.13 -4.58 9.84
N ALA A 278 -22.32 -4.79 8.53
CA ALA A 278 -23.08 -3.88 7.67
C ALA A 278 -24.52 -3.67 8.19
N GLN A 279 -25.25 -4.76 8.46
CA GLN A 279 -26.62 -4.70 9.00
C GLN A 279 -26.70 -3.95 10.34
N LYS A 280 -25.73 -4.19 11.26
CA LYS A 280 -25.68 -3.46 12.54
C LYS A 280 -25.42 -1.97 12.34
N LEU A 281 -24.53 -1.59 11.44
CA LEU A 281 -24.21 -0.19 11.15
C LEU A 281 -25.39 0.53 10.48
N GLU A 282 -26.04 -0.10 9.50
CA GLU A 282 -27.26 0.42 8.88
C GLU A 282 -28.40 0.57 9.88
N GLY A 283 -28.59 -0.42 10.77
CA GLY A 283 -29.57 -0.36 11.84
C GLY A 283 -29.31 0.80 12.81
N LEU A 284 -28.04 1.02 13.19
CA LEU A 284 -27.65 2.16 14.01
C LEU A 284 -27.98 3.47 13.30
N GLU A 285 -27.55 3.62 12.04
CA GLU A 285 -27.73 4.83 11.24
C GLU A 285 -29.21 5.24 11.12
N LYS A 286 -30.11 4.28 10.88
CA LYS A 286 -31.57 4.53 10.80
C LYS A 286 -32.15 5.16 12.06
N THR A 287 -31.55 4.88 13.22
CA THR A 287 -32.01 5.39 14.52
C THR A 287 -31.21 6.60 15.01
N TYR A 288 -30.15 6.98 14.30
CA TYR A 288 -29.20 7.97 14.76
C TYR A 288 -29.57 9.38 14.28
N GLN A 289 -30.06 10.22 15.20
CA GLN A 289 -30.67 11.52 14.85
C GLN A 289 -29.72 12.72 14.92
N LYS A 290 -28.44 12.52 15.29
CA LYS A 290 -27.52 13.62 15.62
C LYS A 290 -26.74 14.17 14.40
N GLY A 291 -26.81 13.50 13.25
CA GLY A 291 -26.29 14.00 11.97
C GLY A 291 -24.78 13.89 11.76
N GLU A 292 -24.05 13.24 12.67
CA GLU A 292 -22.61 12.99 12.54
C GLU A 292 -22.30 12.11 11.32
N ARG A 293 -21.16 12.40 10.69
CA ARG A 293 -20.69 11.70 9.49
C ARG A 293 -19.34 11.05 9.76
N ALA A 294 -19.17 9.80 9.32
CA ALA A 294 -17.94 9.05 9.50
C ALA A 294 -17.73 8.00 8.41
N TYR A 295 -16.47 7.80 8.02
CA TYR A 295 -16.05 6.56 7.35
C TYR A 295 -15.68 5.55 8.42
N ILE A 296 -16.36 4.41 8.43
CA ILE A 296 -16.14 3.34 9.40
C ILE A 296 -15.43 2.19 8.67
N PHE A 297 -14.23 1.87 9.13
CA PHE A 297 -13.43 0.73 8.71
C PHE A 297 -13.56 -0.36 9.77
N VAL A 298 -14.27 -1.43 9.45
CA VAL A 298 -14.36 -2.62 10.31
C VAL A 298 -13.32 -3.62 9.81
N THR A 299 -12.28 -3.85 10.61
CA THR A 299 -11.16 -4.72 10.24
C THR A 299 -11.16 -6.02 11.05
N ASN A 300 -10.48 -7.04 10.53
CA ASN A 300 -10.02 -8.15 11.33
C ASN A 300 -8.57 -8.49 10.95
N MET A 301 -7.61 -7.90 11.66
CA MET A 301 -6.17 -8.12 11.47
C MET A 301 -5.66 -9.19 12.44
N ALA A 302 -6.03 -10.44 12.19
CA ALA A 302 -5.87 -11.55 13.13
C ALA A 302 -4.47 -12.21 13.17
N PHE A 303 -3.40 -11.47 12.84
CA PHE A 303 -2.04 -12.02 12.71
C PHE A 303 -1.54 -12.68 13.99
N HIS A 304 -1.90 -12.13 15.15
CA HIS A 304 -1.53 -12.63 16.47
C HIS A 304 -2.23 -13.94 16.85
N ARG A 305 -3.29 -14.34 16.14
CA ARG A 305 -4.03 -15.58 16.36
C ARG A 305 -3.44 -16.77 15.59
N ARG A 306 -2.63 -16.51 14.57
CA ARG A 306 -2.04 -17.52 13.67
C ARG A 306 -0.58 -17.22 13.37
N LEU A 307 0.27 -17.27 14.41
CA LEU A 307 1.67 -16.86 14.33
C LEU A 307 2.50 -17.62 13.27
N THR A 308 2.18 -18.89 13.00
CA THR A 308 2.94 -19.73 12.05
C THR A 308 2.35 -19.76 10.64
N ASP A 309 1.16 -19.19 10.42
CA ASP A 309 0.49 -19.30 9.13
C ASP A 309 1.13 -18.37 8.10
N ALA A 310 1.50 -18.93 6.94
CA ALA A 310 2.11 -18.21 5.82
C ALA A 310 1.10 -17.41 4.98
N ARG A 311 -0.20 -17.55 5.25
CA ARG A 311 -1.28 -16.74 4.66
C ARG A 311 -2.06 -16.03 5.77
N PRO A 312 -1.45 -15.03 6.41
CA PRO A 312 -2.15 -14.27 7.43
C PRO A 312 -3.35 -13.55 6.78
N ALA A 313 -4.56 -13.97 7.14
CA ALA A 313 -5.77 -13.40 6.56
C ALA A 313 -6.17 -12.12 7.30
N GLY A 314 -6.27 -11.03 6.53
CA GLY A 314 -6.87 -9.78 6.96
C GLY A 314 -8.12 -9.52 6.13
N ALA A 315 -9.14 -8.92 6.72
CA ALA A 315 -10.33 -8.53 6.01
C ALA A 315 -10.87 -7.20 6.51
N VAL A 316 -11.44 -6.41 5.61
CA VAL A 316 -11.94 -5.06 5.92
C VAL A 316 -13.27 -4.81 5.20
N LEU A 317 -14.24 -4.31 5.97
CA LEU A 317 -15.48 -3.73 5.48
C LEU A 317 -15.38 -2.21 5.66
N VAL A 318 -15.79 -1.45 4.65
CA VAL A 318 -15.88 0.01 4.75
C VAL A 318 -17.34 0.44 4.64
N HIS A 319 -17.78 1.30 5.55
CA HIS A 319 -19.15 1.79 5.63
C HIS A 319 -19.20 3.31 5.80
N GLY A 320 -20.04 3.99 5.04
CA GLY A 320 -20.26 5.44 5.15
C GLY A 320 -21.41 5.78 6.07
N PHE A 321 -21.14 6.06 7.35
CA PHE A 321 -22.15 6.44 8.32
C PHE A 321 -22.53 7.92 8.17
N GLY A 322 -23.80 8.22 7.90
CA GLY A 322 -24.24 9.56 7.52
C GLY A 322 -23.72 10.01 6.15
N ILE A 323 -23.27 9.06 5.30
CA ILE A 323 -22.71 9.33 3.98
C ILE A 323 -23.46 8.45 2.95
N PRO A 324 -24.60 8.94 2.42
CA PRO A 324 -25.51 8.11 1.61
C PRO A 324 -24.94 7.72 0.25
N ASP A 325 -23.89 8.39 -0.23
CA ASP A 325 -23.26 8.12 -1.52
C ASP A 325 -21.95 7.32 -1.45
N PHE A 326 -21.63 6.76 -0.27
CA PHE A 326 -20.43 5.96 -0.06
C PHE A 326 -20.74 4.57 0.51
N GLY A 327 -20.19 3.52 -0.11
CA GLY A 327 -20.29 2.14 0.39
C GLY A 327 -21.73 1.60 0.45
N ARG A 328 -22.61 2.02 -0.46
CA ARG A 328 -24.00 1.58 -0.52
C ARG A 328 -24.24 0.59 -1.67
N PRO A 329 -24.96 -0.52 -1.44
CA PRO A 329 -25.39 -1.39 -2.51
C PRO A 329 -26.35 -0.64 -3.44
N GLY A 330 -26.37 -1.00 -4.72
CA GLY A 330 -27.24 -0.40 -5.72
C GLY A 330 -26.67 -0.54 -7.13
N GLU A 331 -27.53 -0.40 -8.12
CA GLU A 331 -27.14 -0.27 -9.51
C GLU A 331 -26.80 1.19 -9.79
N TYR A 332 -25.61 1.42 -10.36
CA TYR A 332 -25.11 2.75 -10.67
C TYR A 332 -24.52 2.75 -12.07
N ARG A 333 -24.60 3.91 -12.74
CA ARG A 333 -23.85 4.12 -13.98
C ARG A 333 -22.34 4.13 -13.68
N LEU A 334 -21.51 3.76 -14.66
CA LEU A 334 -20.04 3.79 -14.50
C LEU A 334 -19.55 5.21 -14.19
N THR A 335 -20.13 6.20 -14.85
CA THR A 335 -19.95 7.64 -14.57
C THR A 335 -20.25 8.00 -13.10
N GLU A 336 -21.33 7.49 -12.53
CA GLU A 336 -21.70 7.74 -11.13
C GLU A 336 -20.74 7.07 -10.16
N ILE A 337 -20.36 5.82 -10.41
CA ILE A 337 -19.36 5.09 -9.63
C ILE A 337 -18.05 5.88 -9.63
N TYR A 338 -17.60 6.34 -10.80
CA TYR A 338 -16.37 7.11 -10.92
C TYR A 338 -16.42 8.40 -10.12
N ARG A 339 -17.49 9.20 -10.21
CA ARG A 339 -17.62 10.43 -9.43
C ARG A 339 -17.62 10.16 -7.93
N LYS A 340 -18.31 9.12 -7.47
CA LYS A 340 -18.29 8.69 -6.07
C LYS A 340 -16.88 8.29 -5.64
N ARG A 341 -16.15 7.51 -6.45
CA ARG A 341 -14.74 7.15 -6.18
C ARG A 341 -13.85 8.38 -6.11
N GLN A 342 -13.98 9.34 -7.01
CA GLN A 342 -13.22 10.59 -6.96
C GLN A 342 -13.54 11.42 -5.71
N LYS A 343 -14.83 11.54 -5.34
CA LYS A 343 -15.28 12.27 -4.15
C LYS A 343 -14.74 11.66 -2.84
N HIS A 344 -14.66 10.34 -2.78
CA HIS A 344 -14.26 9.56 -1.60
C HIS A 344 -12.88 8.92 -1.73
N LYS A 345 -12.01 9.44 -2.61
CA LYS A 345 -10.70 8.84 -2.96
C LYS A 345 -9.81 8.57 -1.74
N ASP A 346 -9.89 9.42 -0.72
CA ASP A 346 -9.18 9.26 0.55
C ASP A 346 -9.55 7.94 1.25
N ALA A 347 -10.84 7.61 1.32
CA ALA A 347 -11.31 6.38 1.96
C ALA A 347 -10.90 5.12 1.16
N TYR A 348 -10.88 5.19 -0.17
CA TYR A 348 -10.39 4.10 -1.03
C TYR A 348 -8.88 3.90 -0.88
N HIS A 349 -8.09 4.97 -0.79
CA HIS A 349 -6.66 4.87 -0.52
C HIS A 349 -6.37 4.24 0.84
N ILE A 350 -7.13 4.60 1.88
CA ILE A 350 -7.02 3.98 3.21
C ILE A 350 -7.37 2.49 3.13
N PHE A 351 -8.43 2.13 2.42
CA PHE A 351 -8.84 0.74 2.23
C PHE A 351 -7.73 -0.11 1.59
N GLU A 352 -7.07 0.40 0.54
CA GLU A 352 -5.92 -0.30 -0.05
C GLU A 352 -4.74 -0.39 0.92
N ALA A 353 -4.39 0.69 1.64
CA ALA A 353 -3.32 0.65 2.63
C ALA A 353 -3.58 -0.37 3.76
N VAL A 354 -4.84 -0.54 4.17
CA VAL A 354 -5.28 -1.56 5.14
C VAL A 354 -5.08 -2.97 4.59
N LYS A 355 -5.42 -3.23 3.32
CA LYS A 355 -5.19 -4.52 2.65
C LYS A 355 -3.70 -4.82 2.50
N GLU A 356 -2.90 -3.80 2.24
CA GLU A 356 -1.46 -3.90 2.03
C GLU A 356 -0.65 -3.84 3.33
N TYR A 357 -1.29 -3.77 4.50
CA TYR A 357 -0.61 -3.75 5.80
C TYR A 357 0.46 -4.86 5.93
N PRO A 358 0.23 -6.13 5.49
CA PRO A 358 1.22 -7.20 5.60
C PRO A 358 2.47 -7.05 4.70
N LYS A 359 2.50 -6.07 3.79
CA LYS A 359 3.63 -5.84 2.89
C LYS A 359 4.72 -5.03 3.59
N PHE A 360 5.97 -5.48 3.47
CA PHE A 360 7.15 -4.81 4.00
C PHE A 360 8.10 -4.41 2.86
N PRO A 361 8.71 -3.22 2.90
CA PRO A 361 9.84 -2.91 2.04
C PRO A 361 10.98 -3.89 2.32
N SER A 362 11.59 -4.44 1.26
CA SER A 362 12.76 -5.30 1.36
C SER A 362 14.06 -4.50 1.17
N THR A 363 14.03 -3.50 0.28
CA THR A 363 15.14 -2.59 -0.03
C THR A 363 14.97 -1.26 0.71
N PHE A 364 16.05 -0.48 0.80
CA PHE A 364 16.03 0.82 1.47
C PHE A 364 15.63 1.97 0.54
N ASP A 365 16.02 1.94 -0.72
CA ASP A 365 15.84 3.03 -1.68
C ASP A 365 14.63 2.84 -2.61
N GLY A 366 13.91 1.72 -2.47
CA GLY A 366 12.77 1.37 -3.32
C GLY A 366 13.17 0.76 -4.66
N SER A 367 14.46 0.42 -4.84
CA SER A 367 14.89 -0.45 -5.93
C SER A 367 14.25 -1.84 -5.80
N LEU A 368 14.24 -2.58 -6.90
CA LEU A 368 13.66 -3.92 -6.92
C LEU A 368 14.57 -4.93 -6.19
N PRO A 369 14.00 -5.91 -5.46
CA PRO A 369 14.77 -6.98 -4.82
C PRO A 369 15.72 -7.72 -5.78
N SER A 370 15.27 -8.05 -7.00
CA SER A 370 16.09 -8.73 -8.01
C SER A 370 17.27 -7.89 -8.48
N GLU A 371 17.13 -6.56 -8.52
CA GLU A 371 18.23 -5.65 -8.86
C GLU A 371 19.24 -5.52 -7.71
N THR A 372 18.75 -5.49 -6.47
CA THR A 372 19.58 -5.22 -5.29
C THR A 372 20.31 -6.46 -4.80
N PHE A 373 19.65 -7.61 -4.84
CA PHE A 373 20.09 -8.85 -4.22
C PHE A 373 20.30 -10.01 -5.21
N GLY A 374 19.94 -9.84 -6.49
CA GLY A 374 20.09 -10.87 -7.51
C GLY A 374 21.50 -10.95 -8.11
N ASP A 375 21.72 -11.99 -8.93
CA ASP A 375 23.03 -12.35 -9.49
C ASP A 375 23.49 -11.48 -10.68
N GLY A 376 22.99 -10.24 -10.78
CA GLY A 376 23.48 -9.26 -11.77
C GLY A 376 22.95 -9.42 -13.19
N GLY A 377 21.82 -10.13 -13.39
CA GLY A 377 21.15 -10.27 -14.69
C GLY A 377 20.66 -8.97 -15.32
N GLY A 378 20.56 -7.89 -14.53
CA GLY A 378 20.26 -6.53 -14.99
C GLY A 378 18.85 -6.39 -15.57
N ARG A 379 17.99 -5.65 -14.87
CA ARG A 379 16.68 -5.27 -15.41
C ARG A 379 16.84 -4.45 -16.69
N ILE A 380 16.10 -4.81 -17.73
CA ILE A 380 16.08 -4.06 -18.98
C ILE A 380 15.19 -2.83 -18.83
N ILE A 381 15.69 -1.68 -19.28
CA ILE A 381 15.01 -0.39 -19.19
C ILE A 381 14.70 0.13 -20.59
N ILE A 382 13.44 0.51 -20.84
CA ILE A 382 13.03 1.11 -22.11
C ILE A 382 13.72 2.46 -22.28
N GLY A 383 14.26 2.67 -23.48
CA GLY A 383 15.04 3.83 -23.88
C GLY A 383 16.55 3.68 -23.62
N GLU A 384 17.00 2.68 -22.87
CA GLU A 384 18.43 2.40 -22.68
C GLU A 384 19.02 1.55 -23.82
N THR A 385 20.34 1.69 -24.03
CA THR A 385 21.08 0.96 -25.07
C THR A 385 21.89 -0.17 -24.44
N TYR A 386 21.71 -1.38 -24.95
CA TYR A 386 22.41 -2.59 -24.48
C TYR A 386 23.14 -3.28 -25.63
N PHE A 387 24.11 -4.12 -25.27
CA PHE A 387 24.76 -5.06 -26.19
C PHE A 387 24.20 -6.47 -25.96
N PHE A 388 23.65 -7.08 -27.00
CA PHE A 388 23.02 -8.40 -27.00
C PHE A 388 23.94 -9.39 -27.74
N PRO A 389 24.71 -10.22 -27.02
CA PRO A 389 25.75 -11.06 -27.63
C PRO A 389 25.20 -12.22 -28.46
N ASP A 390 23.97 -12.69 -28.18
CA ASP A 390 23.46 -13.97 -28.70
C ASP A 390 22.74 -13.88 -30.07
N MET A 391 22.87 -12.77 -30.79
CA MET A 391 22.05 -12.49 -31.98
C MET A 391 22.79 -12.55 -33.33
N ASP A 392 24.11 -12.42 -33.38
CA ASP A 392 24.97 -12.72 -34.55
C ASP A 392 26.39 -13.07 -34.08
N GLU A 393 27.30 -13.47 -34.99
CA GLU A 393 28.71 -13.81 -34.65
C GLU A 393 29.50 -12.69 -33.93
N LYS A 394 28.96 -11.46 -33.86
CA LYS A 394 29.53 -10.24 -33.28
C LYS A 394 28.62 -9.54 -32.25
N GLY A 395 27.38 -9.99 -32.05
CA GLY A 395 26.37 -9.39 -31.18
C GLY A 395 25.77 -8.08 -31.73
N ILE A 396 24.60 -7.68 -31.22
CA ILE A 396 23.86 -6.49 -31.65
C ILE A 396 23.84 -5.44 -30.53
N THR A 397 24.21 -4.19 -30.85
CA THR A 397 23.96 -3.05 -29.96
C THR A 397 22.67 -2.34 -30.36
N GLY A 398 21.70 -2.26 -29.45
CA GLY A 398 20.38 -1.68 -29.74
C GLY A 398 19.79 -0.92 -28.57
N THR A 399 18.99 0.10 -28.87
CA THR A 399 18.18 0.82 -27.89
C THR A 399 16.84 0.13 -27.75
N VAL A 400 16.43 -0.16 -26.51
CA VAL A 400 15.14 -0.80 -26.24
C VAL A 400 14.04 0.23 -26.45
N THR A 401 13.04 -0.14 -27.26
CA THR A 401 11.93 0.74 -27.65
C THR A 401 10.60 0.27 -27.09
N SER A 402 10.46 -1.02 -26.84
CA SER A 402 9.28 -1.64 -26.20
C SER A 402 9.69 -2.90 -25.46
N ALA A 403 8.91 -3.28 -24.45
CA ALA A 403 9.09 -4.53 -23.73
C ALA A 403 7.74 -5.09 -23.27
N MET A 404 7.63 -6.41 -23.21
CA MET A 404 6.49 -7.13 -22.61
C MET A 404 6.96 -8.43 -21.98
N VAL A 405 6.18 -8.96 -21.04
CA VAL A 405 6.47 -10.24 -20.37
C VAL A 405 5.42 -11.28 -20.74
N SER A 406 5.88 -12.47 -21.11
CA SER A 406 5.10 -13.70 -21.15
C SER A 406 5.24 -14.40 -19.80
N GLU A 407 4.27 -14.22 -18.89
CA GLU A 407 4.33 -14.78 -17.53
C GLU A 407 4.33 -16.32 -17.53
N THR A 408 3.60 -16.92 -18.48
CA THR A 408 3.51 -18.39 -18.65
C THR A 408 4.82 -18.99 -19.13
N GLU A 409 5.51 -18.30 -20.04
CA GLU A 409 6.79 -18.76 -20.60
C GLU A 409 7.99 -18.23 -19.82
N LYS A 410 7.75 -17.38 -18.81
CA LYS A 410 8.79 -16.71 -17.99
C LYS A 410 9.83 -16.00 -18.86
N THR A 411 9.38 -15.30 -19.90
CA THR A 411 10.23 -14.71 -20.93
C THR A 411 9.87 -13.24 -21.11
N GLU A 412 10.88 -12.38 -21.23
CA GLU A 412 10.73 -10.99 -21.66
C GLU A 412 10.94 -10.89 -23.18
N HIS A 413 10.06 -10.17 -23.87
CA HIS A 413 10.19 -9.86 -25.29
C HIS A 413 10.49 -8.37 -25.46
N LEU A 414 11.54 -8.05 -26.19
CA LEU A 414 12.11 -6.71 -26.29
C LEU A 414 12.11 -6.26 -27.76
N GLY A 415 11.51 -5.12 -28.04
CA GLY A 415 11.69 -4.43 -29.32
C GLY A 415 12.92 -3.54 -29.24
N ILE A 416 13.87 -3.68 -30.16
CA ILE A 416 15.10 -2.86 -30.19
C ILE A 416 15.29 -2.16 -31.54
N THR A 417 15.94 -1.00 -31.51
CA THR A 417 16.39 -0.29 -32.71
C THR A 417 17.91 -0.10 -32.66
N THR A 418 18.62 -0.45 -33.74
CA THR A 418 20.07 -0.28 -33.86
C THR A 418 20.42 1.09 -34.42
N LYS A 419 21.71 1.47 -34.34
CA LYS A 419 22.20 2.75 -34.89
C LYS A 419 21.98 2.90 -36.40
N ASP A 420 21.90 1.78 -37.11
CA ASP A 420 21.66 1.73 -38.55
C ASP A 420 20.16 1.65 -38.89
N ASN A 421 19.27 1.99 -37.93
CA ASN A 421 17.81 1.92 -38.02
C ASN A 421 17.24 0.50 -38.28
N GLY A 422 17.99 -0.56 -38.00
CA GLY A 422 17.46 -1.91 -37.98
C GLY A 422 16.55 -2.11 -36.77
N SER A 423 15.39 -2.75 -36.95
CA SER A 423 14.45 -3.07 -35.87
C SER A 423 14.37 -4.58 -35.65
N PHE A 424 14.49 -5.03 -34.41
CA PHE A 424 14.52 -6.44 -34.05
C PHE A 424 13.62 -6.70 -32.85
N ILE A 425 13.08 -7.92 -32.76
CA ILE A 425 12.44 -8.44 -31.54
C ILE A 425 13.37 -9.49 -30.95
N LEU A 426 13.73 -9.30 -29.69
CA LEU A 426 14.56 -10.21 -28.91
C LEU A 426 13.71 -10.87 -27.83
N SER A 427 14.11 -12.05 -27.39
CA SER A 427 13.50 -12.72 -26.25
C SER A 427 14.59 -13.17 -25.28
N ARG A 428 14.35 -13.00 -23.98
CA ARG A 428 15.28 -13.42 -22.93
C ARG A 428 14.51 -14.12 -21.80
N PRO A 429 15.01 -15.24 -21.25
CA PRO A 429 14.40 -15.85 -20.08
C PRO A 429 14.55 -14.95 -18.84
N MET A 430 13.52 -14.90 -18.01
CA MET A 430 13.53 -14.20 -16.73
C MET A 430 13.89 -15.15 -15.60
N THR A 431 14.60 -14.64 -14.60
CA THR A 431 14.75 -15.32 -13.31
C THR A 431 13.42 -15.30 -12.53
N GLU A 432 13.26 -16.20 -11.55
CA GLU A 432 12.08 -16.18 -10.66
C GLU A 432 11.97 -14.86 -9.87
N ALA A 433 13.11 -14.26 -9.52
CA ALA A 433 13.16 -12.98 -8.82
C ALA A 433 12.65 -11.83 -9.70
N GLU A 434 13.12 -11.74 -10.95
CA GLU A 434 12.63 -10.74 -11.93
C GLU A 434 11.15 -10.94 -12.23
N LEU A 435 10.68 -12.18 -12.38
CA LEU A 435 9.26 -12.47 -12.61
C LEU A 435 8.40 -12.05 -11.41
N THR A 436 8.90 -12.26 -10.19
CA THR A 436 8.22 -11.82 -8.96
C THR A 436 8.13 -10.30 -8.89
N ASP A 437 9.23 -9.60 -9.22
CA ASP A 437 9.27 -8.14 -9.25
C ASP A 437 8.36 -7.56 -10.35
N TYR A 438 8.32 -8.17 -11.53
CA TYR A 438 7.37 -7.82 -12.58
C TYR A 438 5.92 -7.99 -12.11
N LYS A 439 5.57 -9.14 -11.50
CA LYS A 439 4.21 -9.38 -10.99
C LYS A 439 3.78 -8.37 -9.93
N ASN A 440 4.72 -7.91 -9.11
CA ASN A 440 4.45 -6.91 -8.08
C ASN A 440 4.37 -5.48 -8.63
N HIS A 441 5.06 -5.20 -9.76
CA HIS A 441 5.24 -3.86 -10.31
C HIS A 441 5.13 -3.82 -11.86
N PRO A 442 4.07 -4.39 -12.47
CA PRO A 442 4.06 -4.68 -13.92
C PRO A 442 4.11 -3.42 -14.78
N GLU A 443 3.44 -2.36 -14.32
CA GLU A 443 3.38 -1.06 -14.99
C GLU A 443 4.71 -0.29 -15.00
N ALA A 444 5.61 -0.51 -14.03
CA ALA A 444 6.83 0.28 -13.88
C ALA A 444 8.11 -0.55 -14.05
N PHE A 445 7.98 -1.86 -14.24
CA PHE A 445 9.11 -2.79 -14.28
C PHE A 445 10.18 -2.35 -15.28
N PHE A 446 9.81 -2.01 -16.51
CA PHE A 446 10.77 -1.63 -17.57
C PHE A 446 11.27 -0.17 -17.50
N GLY A 447 11.22 0.44 -16.32
CA GLY A 447 11.73 1.78 -16.04
C GLY A 447 10.94 2.92 -16.72
N VAL A 448 9.78 2.64 -17.29
CA VAL A 448 8.81 3.65 -17.73
C VAL A 448 7.44 3.17 -17.26
N ILE A 449 6.50 4.10 -17.06
CA ILE A 449 5.12 3.73 -16.69
C ILE A 449 4.39 3.27 -17.96
N LEU A 450 4.32 1.96 -18.13
CA LEU A 450 3.50 1.31 -19.13
C LEU A 450 2.09 1.12 -18.60
N GLN A 451 1.12 1.18 -19.50
CA GLN A 451 -0.18 0.59 -19.22
C GLN A 451 0.07 -0.92 -19.14
N PRO A 452 -0.18 -1.59 -18.00
CA PRO A 452 0.08 -3.01 -17.89
C PRO A 452 -0.74 -3.75 -18.98
N PRO A 453 -0.23 -4.84 -19.56
CA PRO A 453 -1.01 -5.73 -20.42
C PRO A 453 -2.01 -6.51 -19.57
N GLY A 454 -2.91 -5.80 -18.90
CA GLY A 454 -4.02 -6.36 -18.14
C GLY A 454 -5.29 -6.28 -18.97
N ASN A 455 -6.04 -7.38 -19.01
CA ASN A 455 -7.46 -7.27 -19.34
C ASN A 455 -8.12 -6.45 -18.24
N ALA A 456 -8.97 -5.49 -18.60
CA ALA A 456 -9.92 -4.96 -17.64
C ALA A 456 -10.76 -6.13 -17.12
N ASN A 457 -10.66 -6.44 -15.83
CA ASN A 457 -11.28 -7.63 -15.24
C ASN A 457 -12.78 -7.41 -15.03
N ASP A 458 -13.21 -6.16 -15.03
CA ASP A 458 -14.62 -5.77 -14.96
C ASP A 458 -14.91 -4.52 -15.83
N PRO A 459 -16.20 -4.22 -16.11
CA PRO A 459 -16.59 -3.06 -16.91
C PRO A 459 -16.13 -1.70 -16.34
N TYR A 460 -15.96 -1.60 -15.03
CA TYR A 460 -15.54 -0.36 -14.38
C TYR A 460 -14.02 -0.13 -14.53
N GLU A 461 -13.20 -1.17 -14.44
CA GLU A 461 -11.76 -1.07 -14.78
C GLU A 461 -11.57 -0.63 -16.23
N LEU A 462 -12.38 -1.17 -17.16
CA LEU A 462 -12.34 -0.76 -18.58
C LEU A 462 -12.75 0.71 -18.75
N PHE A 463 -13.74 1.15 -17.99
CA PHE A 463 -14.16 2.54 -17.95
C PHE A 463 -13.03 3.47 -17.48
N GLU A 464 -12.38 3.15 -16.35
CA GLU A 464 -11.27 3.96 -15.83
C GLU A 464 -10.09 4.03 -16.82
N PHE A 465 -9.81 2.92 -17.50
CA PHE A 465 -8.83 2.87 -18.59
C PHE A 465 -9.18 3.88 -19.69
N PHE A 466 -10.40 3.85 -20.23
CA PHE A 466 -10.82 4.79 -21.27
C PHE A 466 -10.79 6.24 -20.79
N VAL A 467 -11.23 6.52 -19.55
CA VAL A 467 -11.13 7.88 -18.99
C VAL A 467 -9.67 8.33 -18.93
N GLY A 468 -8.75 7.45 -18.55
CA GLY A 468 -7.31 7.69 -18.57
C GLY A 468 -6.79 8.07 -19.97
N CYS A 469 -7.23 7.36 -21.01
CA CYS A 469 -6.86 7.61 -22.40
C CYS A 469 -7.43 8.93 -22.94
N TYR A 470 -8.70 9.22 -22.66
CA TYR A 470 -9.44 10.29 -23.35
C TYR A 470 -9.58 11.59 -22.55
N LYS A 471 -9.26 11.64 -21.25
CA LYS A 471 -9.41 12.85 -20.41
C LYS A 471 -8.75 14.11 -20.98
N ASN A 472 -7.65 13.94 -21.73
CA ASN A 472 -6.88 15.04 -22.32
C ASN A 472 -7.25 15.32 -23.80
N SER A 473 -8.19 14.57 -24.38
CA SER A 473 -8.72 14.87 -25.73
C SER A 473 -9.44 16.21 -25.70
N SER A 474 -9.55 16.92 -26.84
CA SER A 474 -10.34 18.16 -26.90
C SER A 474 -11.84 17.86 -26.96
N LYS A 475 -12.67 18.83 -26.57
CA LYS A 475 -14.14 18.71 -26.64
C LYS A 475 -14.59 18.46 -28.08
N GLU A 476 -14.00 19.15 -29.05
CA GLU A 476 -14.30 19.02 -30.48
C GLU A 476 -13.99 17.60 -30.96
N LYS A 477 -12.87 17.02 -30.53
CA LYS A 477 -12.48 15.65 -30.90
C LYS A 477 -13.44 14.61 -30.32
N LEU A 478 -13.89 14.81 -29.08
CA LEU A 478 -14.87 13.93 -28.44
C LEU A 478 -16.24 14.00 -29.16
N LEU A 479 -16.68 15.20 -29.55
CA LEU A 479 -17.91 15.37 -30.33
C LEU A 479 -17.80 14.76 -31.72
N GLU A 480 -16.62 14.81 -32.36
CA GLU A 480 -16.36 14.12 -33.62
C GLU A 480 -16.52 12.59 -33.47
N PHE A 481 -16.01 12.00 -32.39
CA PHE A 481 -16.21 10.58 -32.09
C PHE A 481 -17.68 10.21 -31.84
N LEU A 482 -18.47 11.17 -31.38
CA LEU A 482 -19.89 11.00 -31.04
C LEU A 482 -20.85 11.53 -32.12
N LYS A 483 -20.36 11.93 -33.30
CA LYS A 483 -21.15 12.61 -34.34
C LYS A 483 -22.39 11.85 -34.82
N ASP A 484 -22.35 10.51 -34.76
CA ASP A 484 -23.44 9.62 -35.20
C ASP A 484 -24.45 9.33 -34.07
N SER A 485 -24.28 9.94 -32.89
CA SER A 485 -25.21 9.81 -31.76
C SER A 485 -26.50 10.61 -32.01
N GLN A 486 -27.64 10.12 -31.53
CA GLN A 486 -28.93 10.82 -31.72
C GLN A 486 -29.08 12.08 -30.85
N ASP A 487 -28.22 12.26 -29.84
CA ASP A 487 -28.28 13.28 -28.80
C ASP A 487 -27.13 14.30 -28.87
N THR A 488 -26.63 14.59 -30.07
CA THR A 488 -25.48 15.49 -30.32
C THR A 488 -25.62 16.86 -29.66
N ASP A 489 -26.79 17.50 -29.71
CA ASP A 489 -27.01 18.82 -29.11
C ASP A 489 -26.86 18.79 -27.58
N SER A 490 -27.35 17.73 -26.93
CA SER A 490 -27.22 17.53 -25.49
C SER A 490 -25.77 17.25 -25.09
N LEU A 491 -25.05 16.44 -25.89
CA LEU A 491 -23.63 16.15 -25.68
C LEU A 491 -22.75 17.40 -25.84
N ALA A 492 -23.06 18.25 -26.83
CA ALA A 492 -22.35 19.50 -27.05
C ALA A 492 -22.51 20.49 -25.89
N ALA A 493 -23.61 20.41 -25.13
CA ALA A 493 -23.83 21.25 -23.95
C ALA A 493 -23.03 20.79 -22.71
N LEU A 494 -22.53 19.56 -22.66
CA LEU A 494 -21.81 19.03 -21.50
C LEU A 494 -20.48 19.74 -21.23
N PRO A 495 -20.09 19.96 -19.96
CA PRO A 495 -18.72 20.28 -19.59
C PRO A 495 -17.73 19.23 -20.12
N HIS A 496 -16.48 19.62 -20.36
CA HIS A 496 -15.45 18.76 -20.95
C HIS A 496 -15.35 17.37 -20.29
N MET A 497 -15.19 17.34 -18.96
CA MET A 497 -15.08 16.08 -18.24
C MET A 497 -16.37 15.26 -18.27
N ASP A 498 -17.53 15.89 -18.27
CA ASP A 498 -18.81 15.17 -18.34
C ASP A 498 -18.97 14.49 -19.71
N LEU A 499 -18.52 15.15 -20.78
CA LEU A 499 -18.46 14.58 -22.12
C LEU A 499 -17.46 13.42 -22.21
N VAL A 500 -16.28 13.53 -21.58
CA VAL A 500 -15.30 12.43 -21.48
C VAL A 500 -15.95 11.21 -20.84
N LEU A 501 -16.57 11.39 -19.67
CA LEU A 501 -17.15 10.27 -18.92
C LEU A 501 -18.30 9.62 -19.69
N GLU A 502 -19.17 10.42 -20.32
CA GLU A 502 -20.26 9.91 -21.15
C GLU A 502 -19.74 9.12 -22.36
N TYR A 503 -18.73 9.66 -23.06
CA TYR A 503 -18.06 8.95 -24.16
C TYR A 503 -17.47 7.61 -23.71
N CYS A 504 -16.72 7.60 -22.61
CA CYS A 504 -16.09 6.39 -22.08
C CYS A 504 -17.11 5.33 -21.63
N GLU A 505 -18.25 5.74 -21.07
CA GLU A 505 -19.31 4.79 -20.68
C GLU A 505 -19.92 4.11 -21.93
N ARG A 506 -20.12 4.87 -23.02
CA ARG A 506 -20.59 4.32 -24.31
C ARG A 506 -19.58 3.34 -24.92
N LEU A 507 -18.28 3.61 -24.80
CA LEU A 507 -17.24 2.68 -25.27
C LEU A 507 -17.30 1.34 -24.51
N VAL A 508 -17.51 1.38 -23.19
CA VAL A 508 -17.68 0.15 -22.40
C VAL A 508 -18.94 -0.61 -22.82
N ALA A 509 -20.07 0.09 -22.97
CA ALA A 509 -21.31 -0.54 -23.41
C ALA A 509 -21.16 -1.23 -24.78
N ALA A 510 -20.48 -0.59 -25.73
CA ALA A 510 -20.19 -1.18 -27.04
C ALA A 510 -19.26 -2.40 -26.95
N ALA A 511 -18.24 -2.35 -26.09
CA ALA A 511 -17.30 -3.46 -25.88
C ALA A 511 -17.99 -4.69 -25.27
N VAL A 512 -18.85 -4.48 -24.27
CA VAL A 512 -19.61 -5.56 -23.60
C VAL A 512 -20.64 -6.18 -24.55
N ALA A 513 -21.41 -5.36 -25.28
CA ALA A 513 -22.37 -5.85 -26.27
C ALA A 513 -21.73 -6.64 -27.43
N GLY A 514 -20.48 -6.33 -27.76
CA GLY A 514 -19.70 -7.07 -28.77
C GLY A 514 -19.20 -8.43 -28.30
N GLN A 515 -19.13 -8.70 -26.99
CA GLN A 515 -18.76 -10.00 -26.43
C GLN A 515 -19.95 -10.96 -26.34
N GLU A 516 -21.16 -10.46 -26.10
CA GLU A 516 -22.39 -11.28 -26.04
C GLU A 516 -22.84 -11.78 -27.43
N ASN A 517 -22.34 -11.18 -28.50
CA ASN A 517 -22.64 -11.54 -29.89
C ASN A 517 -21.53 -12.41 -30.55
N ARG A 518 -20.57 -12.91 -29.77
CA ARG A 518 -19.57 -13.91 -30.19
C ARG A 518 -19.81 -15.21 -29.45
#